data_AF-A0A7S3PRL5-F1
#
_entry.id   AF-A0A7S3PRL5-F1
#
_cell.length_a   1.000
_cell.length_b   1.000
_cell.length_c   1.000
_cell.angle_alpha   90.00
_cell.angle_beta   90.00
_cell.angle_gamma   90.00
#
_symmetry.space_group_name_H-M   'P 1'
#
loop_
_entity.id
_entity.type
_entity.pdbx_description
1 polymer ?
#
loop_
_entity_poly.entity_id
_entity_poly.type
_entity_poly.pdbx_seq_one_letter_code
_entity_poly.pdbx_strand_id
1 'polypeptide(L)'
;IHQPSFQLFSKFDYLVLLNQGEVVYNGTVDGVSQYFSSLDLPVPEYTNPADHMLMALSEDVPKGYQSFTEAFEQSEWGNTSRIFQQGASESAKALGVGDIDLSFRTSWCNQFIVLTHRSAYITIRDKKQMFARLAQHVIVALIVGALYFDLANTQKTRFDRQSALFIMVLFTLMSTIM
;
A
#
# COMPACT_ATOMS: atom_id res chain seq x y z
N ILE A 1 1.81 4.25 12.68
CA ILE A 1 0.41 4.34 13.18
C ILE A 1 0.18 5.79 13.54
N HIS A 2 -0.85 6.44 12.96
CA HIS A 2 -0.94 7.91 13.01
C HIS A 2 -1.38 8.43 14.38
N GLN A 3 -2.38 7.82 15.02
CA GLN A 3 -2.87 8.17 16.37
C GLN A 3 -3.47 6.91 17.02
N PRO A 4 -2.68 6.10 17.73
CA PRO A 4 -3.21 4.92 18.40
C PRO A 4 -4.01 5.31 19.64
N SER A 5 -5.11 4.61 19.90
CA SER A 5 -5.75 4.69 21.21
C SER A 5 -4.80 4.19 22.31
N PHE A 6 -5.00 4.65 23.55
CA PHE A 6 -4.18 4.22 24.70
C PHE A 6 -4.05 2.69 24.79
N GLN A 7 -5.17 1.97 24.68
CA GLN A 7 -5.18 0.50 24.74
C GLN A 7 -4.38 -0.18 23.63
N LEU A 8 -4.30 0.42 22.44
CA LEU A 8 -3.47 -0.09 21.36
C LEU A 8 -2.01 0.27 21.59
N PHE A 9 -1.74 1.49 22.06
CA PHE A 9 -0.40 1.96 22.37
C PHE A 9 0.29 1.09 23.43
N SER A 10 -0.42 0.72 24.51
CA SER A 10 0.09 -0.15 25.57
C SER A 10 0.37 -1.60 25.15
N LYS A 11 0.09 -1.98 23.89
CA LYS A 11 0.37 -3.32 23.37
C LYS A 11 1.67 -3.40 22.56
N PHE A 12 2.31 -2.28 22.28
CA PHE A 12 3.59 -2.29 21.61
C PHE A 12 4.70 -2.59 22.62
N ASP A 13 5.63 -3.46 22.24
CA ASP A 13 6.85 -3.71 23.02
C ASP A 13 7.89 -2.60 22.81
N TYR A 14 7.88 -2.01 21.61
CA TYR A 14 8.94 -1.16 21.13
C TYR A 14 8.40 -0.01 20.27
N LEU A 15 8.99 1.17 20.43
CA LEU A 15 8.59 2.41 19.81
C LEU A 15 9.80 3.06 19.12
N VAL A 16 9.61 3.39 17.84
CA VAL A 16 10.48 4.29 17.10
C VAL A 16 9.66 5.54 16.81
N LEU A 17 10.12 6.68 17.31
CA LEU A 17 9.51 7.98 17.08
C LEU A 17 10.38 8.79 16.14
N LEU A 18 9.73 9.38 15.13
CA LEU A 18 10.39 10.18 14.12
C LEU A 18 9.86 11.61 14.18
N ASN A 19 10.75 12.59 14.01
CA ASN A 19 10.38 13.99 13.75
C ASN A 19 11.12 14.47 12.51
N GLN A 20 10.38 15.01 11.53
CA GLN A 20 10.94 15.49 10.24
C GLN A 20 11.89 14.51 9.52
N GLY A 21 11.68 13.19 9.70
CA GLY A 21 12.51 12.14 9.09
C GLY A 21 13.70 11.69 9.94
N GLU A 22 13.95 12.33 11.09
CA GLU A 22 15.00 11.97 12.03
C GLU A 22 14.46 11.20 13.24
N VAL A 23 15.30 10.35 13.84
CA VAL A 23 14.92 9.54 15.01
C VAL A 23 15.06 10.37 16.28
N VAL A 24 13.96 10.50 17.01
CA VAL A 24 13.90 11.26 18.28
C VAL A 24 13.63 10.35 19.48
N TYR A 25 13.21 9.11 19.24
CA TYR A 25 13.17 8.07 20.26
C TYR A 25 13.27 6.70 19.60
N ASN A 26 14.04 5.79 20.20
CA ASN A 26 14.15 4.40 19.76
C ASN A 26 14.33 3.51 20.98
N GLY A 27 13.25 2.91 21.49
CA GLY A 27 13.28 2.18 22.75
C GLY A 27 11.95 1.49 23.08
N THR A 28 11.83 0.97 24.30
CA THR A 28 10.61 0.31 24.77
C THR A 28 9.48 1.31 25.04
N VAL A 29 8.23 0.87 24.91
CA VAL A 29 7.08 1.75 25.19
C VAL A 29 7.05 2.20 26.64
N ASP A 30 7.45 1.36 27.59
CA ASP A 30 7.52 1.74 29.01
C ASP A 30 8.58 2.83 29.29
N GLY A 31 9.64 2.88 28.49
CA GLY A 31 10.74 3.83 28.66
C GLY A 31 10.44 5.22 28.11
N VAL A 32 9.41 5.39 27.28
CA VAL A 32 9.18 6.65 26.57
C VAL A 32 8.73 7.79 27.51
N SER A 33 7.88 7.47 28.49
CA SER A 33 7.45 8.47 29.49
C SER A 33 8.62 8.96 30.34
N GLN A 34 9.59 8.08 30.64
CA GLN A 34 10.80 8.43 31.37
C GLN A 34 11.73 9.32 30.52
N TYR A 35 11.88 9.00 29.23
CA TYR A 35 12.67 9.82 28.30
C TYR A 35 12.10 11.23 28.16
N PHE A 36 10.80 11.37 27.88
CA PHE A 36 10.16 12.68 27.77
C PHE A 36 10.22 13.47 29.08
N SER A 37 10.13 12.79 30.24
CA SER A 37 10.35 13.43 31.54
C SER A 37 11.78 13.96 31.72
N SER A 38 12.80 13.30 31.14
CA SER A 38 14.19 13.77 31.18
C SER A 38 14.46 15.02 30.33
N LEU A 39 13.55 15.32 29.39
CA LEU A 39 13.58 16.53 28.55
C LEU A 39 12.73 17.66 29.13
N ASP A 40 12.31 17.57 30.40
CA ASP A 40 11.36 18.47 31.05
C ASP A 40 9.97 18.52 30.35
N LEU A 41 9.58 17.45 29.65
CA LEU A 41 8.30 17.28 28.96
C LEU A 41 7.52 16.07 29.50
N PRO A 42 7.18 16.01 30.79
CA PRO A 42 6.54 14.84 31.39
C PRO A 42 5.15 14.60 30.79
N VAL A 43 4.83 13.34 30.48
CA VAL A 43 3.49 12.95 30.01
C VAL A 43 2.48 13.16 31.15
N PRO A 44 1.46 14.04 30.99
CA PRO A 44 0.50 14.30 32.05
C PRO A 44 -0.34 13.07 32.41
N GLU A 45 -0.80 13.02 33.66
CA GLU A 45 -1.74 11.98 34.07
C GLU A 45 -3.01 12.02 33.22
N TYR A 46 -3.60 10.84 33.00
CA TYR A 46 -4.83 10.65 32.22
C TYR A 46 -4.74 11.11 30.75
N THR A 47 -3.53 11.37 30.24
CA THR A 47 -3.28 11.71 28.84
C THR A 47 -2.73 10.50 28.11
N ASN A 48 -3.15 10.29 26.87
CA ASN A 48 -2.58 9.26 26.01
C ASN A 48 -1.12 9.61 25.68
N PRO A 49 -0.13 8.79 26.07
CA PRO A 49 1.27 9.11 25.80
C PRO A 49 1.54 9.31 24.32
N ALA A 50 0.89 8.54 23.44
CA ALA A 50 1.08 8.66 21.99
C ALA A 50 0.66 10.04 21.45
N ASP A 51 -0.44 10.58 21.96
CA ASP A 51 -0.92 11.91 21.55
C ASP A 51 -0.03 13.00 22.13
N HIS A 52 0.38 12.86 23.39
CA HIS A 52 1.30 13.80 24.05
C HIS A 52 2.63 13.91 23.31
N MET A 53 3.24 12.80 22.92
CA MET A 53 4.50 12.80 22.18
C MET A 53 4.41 13.57 20.87
N LEU A 54 3.32 13.41 20.10
CA LEU A 54 3.13 14.12 18.84
C LEU A 54 2.94 15.62 19.06
N MET A 55 2.24 16.01 20.12
CA MET A 55 2.10 17.42 20.51
C MET A 55 3.45 18.00 20.94
N ALA A 56 4.16 17.33 21.84
CA ALA A 56 5.46 17.76 22.36
C ALA A 56 6.51 17.91 21.25
N LEU A 57 6.52 17.04 20.23
CA LEU A 57 7.42 17.16 19.08
C LEU A 57 7.06 18.27 18.11
N SER A 58 5.84 18.81 18.20
CA SER A 58 5.39 19.97 17.42
C SER A 58 5.69 21.30 18.13
N GLU A 59 6.11 21.24 19.40
CA GLU A 59 6.53 22.40 20.19
C GLU A 59 8.01 22.72 19.98
N ASP A 60 8.50 23.74 20.69
CA ASP A 60 9.89 24.15 20.65
C ASP A 60 10.82 23.06 21.20
N VAL A 61 12.03 23.00 20.64
CA VAL A 61 13.08 22.07 21.07
C VAL A 61 13.43 22.31 22.55
N PRO A 62 13.66 21.25 23.35
CA PRO A 62 14.06 21.39 24.75
C PRO A 62 15.29 22.27 24.92
N LYS A 63 15.33 23.03 26.02
CA LYS A 63 16.41 23.99 26.30
C LYS A 63 17.76 23.28 26.38
N GLY A 64 18.74 23.79 25.63
CA GLY A 64 20.11 23.25 25.62
C GLY A 64 20.42 22.37 24.40
N TYR A 65 19.43 22.12 23.53
CA TYR A 65 19.60 21.35 22.31
C TYR A 65 19.17 22.16 21.08
N GLN A 66 19.76 21.88 19.92
CA GLN A 66 19.37 22.48 18.64
C GLN A 66 18.25 21.69 17.95
N SER A 67 18.14 20.38 18.23
CA SER A 67 17.08 19.52 17.72
C SER A 67 16.70 18.41 18.72
N PHE A 68 15.51 17.84 18.54
CA PHE A 68 15.08 16.64 19.29
C PHE A 68 15.98 15.43 19.00
N THR A 69 16.52 15.33 17.80
CA THR A 69 17.48 14.31 17.39
C THR A 69 18.76 14.41 18.20
N GLU A 70 19.30 15.62 18.36
CA GLU A 70 20.48 15.87 19.20
C GLU A 70 20.21 15.50 20.66
N ALA A 71 19.06 15.89 21.20
CA ALA A 71 18.64 15.54 22.56
C ALA A 71 18.55 14.02 22.75
N PHE A 72 18.05 13.29 21.74
CA PHE A 72 18.00 11.83 21.75
C PHE A 72 19.41 11.21 21.71
N GLU A 73 20.28 11.66 20.80
CA GLU A 73 21.64 11.11 20.63
C GLU A 73 22.52 11.28 21.86
N GLN A 74 22.35 12.38 22.60
CA GLN A 74 23.09 12.66 23.84
C GLN A 74 22.49 11.95 25.07
N SER A 75 21.30 11.37 24.95
CA SER A 75 20.61 10.70 26.06
C SER A 75 21.04 9.24 26.26
N GLU A 76 20.77 8.68 27.45
CA GLU A 76 21.02 7.26 27.75
C GLU A 76 20.26 6.31 26.82
N TRP A 77 19.07 6.73 26.37
CA TRP A 77 18.24 5.97 25.42
C TRP A 77 18.87 5.94 24.03
N GLY A 78 19.48 7.04 23.58
CA GLY A 78 20.22 7.09 22.32
C GLY A 78 21.42 6.13 22.32
N ASN A 79 22.17 6.11 23.42
CA ASN A 79 23.31 5.20 23.58
C ASN A 79 22.86 3.73 23.62
N THR A 80 21.82 3.43 24.42
CA THR A 80 21.24 2.07 24.51
C THR A 80 20.75 1.57 23.16
N SER A 81 20.04 2.42 22.41
CA SER A 81 19.59 2.15 21.04
C SER A 81 20.76 1.80 20.11
N ARG A 82 21.84 2.57 20.15
CA ARG A 82 23.04 2.31 19.34
C ARG A 82 23.69 0.97 19.68
N ILE A 83 23.84 0.66 20.96
CA ILE A 83 24.42 -0.61 21.43
C ILE A 83 23.55 -1.78 20.95
N PHE A 84 22.23 -1.67 21.09
CA PHE A 84 21.30 -2.70 20.64
C PHE A 84 21.37 -2.90 19.11
N GLN A 85 21.40 -1.83 18.32
CA GLN A 85 21.54 -1.91 16.86
C GLN A 85 22.88 -2.54 16.43
N GLN A 86 23.98 -2.19 17.11
CA GLN A 86 25.28 -2.78 16.86
C GLN A 86 25.28 -4.29 17.17
N GLY A 87 24.79 -4.67 18.36
CA GLY A 87 24.69 -6.08 18.75
C GLY A 87 23.77 -6.89 17.83
N ALA A 88 22.66 -6.31 17.37
CA ALA A 88 21.77 -6.94 16.41
C ALA A 88 22.45 -7.15 15.05
N SER A 89 23.22 -6.17 14.56
CA SER A 89 23.98 -6.26 13.31
C SER A 89 25.09 -7.32 13.40
N GLU A 90 25.81 -7.38 14.51
CA GLU A 90 26.83 -8.40 14.76
C GLU A 90 26.22 -9.81 14.86
N SER A 91 25.10 -9.94 15.57
CA SER A 91 24.37 -11.20 15.70
C SER A 91 23.82 -11.68 14.35
N ALA A 92 23.28 -10.77 13.54
CA ALA A 92 22.79 -11.09 12.20
C ALA A 92 23.94 -11.58 11.29
N LYS A 93 25.12 -10.95 11.36
CA LYS A 93 26.32 -11.41 10.66
C LYS A 93 26.79 -12.77 11.16
N ALA A 94 26.82 -13.00 12.47
CA ALA A 94 27.23 -14.26 13.08
C ALA A 94 26.29 -15.43 12.72
N LEU A 95 25.00 -15.16 12.57
CA LEU A 95 24.00 -16.13 12.13
C LEU A 95 24.03 -16.41 10.63
N GLY A 96 24.91 -15.74 9.87
CA GLY A 96 24.93 -15.85 8.41
C GLY A 96 23.63 -15.38 7.76
N VAL A 97 22.88 -14.48 8.43
CA VAL A 97 21.73 -13.78 7.86
C VAL A 97 22.27 -12.68 6.95
N GLY A 98 22.99 -13.11 5.91
CA GLY A 98 23.49 -12.28 4.82
C GLY A 98 22.53 -12.41 3.64
N ASP A 99 22.05 -11.27 3.18
CA ASP A 99 21.04 -11.06 2.13
C ASP A 99 19.75 -11.87 2.31
N ILE A 100 18.67 -11.16 2.65
CA ILE A 100 17.32 -11.72 2.58
C ILE A 100 17.16 -12.27 1.17
N ASP A 101 16.97 -13.58 1.04
CA ASP A 101 16.69 -14.18 -0.25
C ASP A 101 15.38 -13.60 -0.77
N LEU A 102 15.52 -12.65 -1.70
CA LEU A 102 14.42 -12.00 -2.41
C LEU A 102 13.85 -12.91 -3.50
N SER A 103 14.29 -14.17 -3.58
CA SER A 103 13.69 -15.14 -4.50
C SER A 103 12.21 -15.31 -4.21
N PHE A 104 11.44 -15.41 -5.29
CA PHE A 104 10.03 -15.73 -5.17
C PHE A 104 9.90 -17.13 -4.57
N ARG A 105 9.18 -17.23 -3.45
CA ARG A 105 8.88 -18.51 -2.77
C ARG A 105 8.14 -19.54 -3.66
N THR A 106 7.63 -19.13 -4.82
CA THR A 106 6.86 -19.98 -5.73
C THR A 106 7.28 -19.77 -7.19
N SER A 107 7.14 -20.82 -8.00
CA SER A 107 7.42 -20.80 -9.44
C SER A 107 6.51 -19.86 -10.23
N TRP A 108 6.99 -19.38 -11.37
CA TRP A 108 6.29 -18.45 -12.26
C TRP A 108 4.93 -19.00 -12.75
N CYS A 109 4.87 -20.27 -13.17
CA CYS A 109 3.62 -20.88 -13.64
C CYS A 109 2.54 -20.89 -12.57
N ASN A 110 2.93 -21.19 -11.32
CA ASN A 110 1.98 -21.20 -10.20
C ASN A 110 1.46 -19.78 -9.92
N GLN A 111 2.34 -18.77 -9.94
CA GLN A 111 1.90 -17.36 -9.82
C GLN A 111 0.94 -16.98 -10.93
N PHE A 112 1.27 -17.32 -12.19
CA PHE A 112 0.44 -17.02 -13.34
C PHE A 112 -0.95 -17.66 -13.26
N ILE A 113 -1.03 -18.95 -12.89
CA ILE A 113 -2.30 -19.66 -12.74
C ILE A 113 -3.14 -19.05 -11.61
N VAL A 114 -2.53 -18.81 -10.45
CA VAL A 114 -3.23 -18.24 -9.28
C VAL A 114 -3.74 -16.84 -9.57
N LEU A 115 -2.91 -15.99 -10.19
CA LEU A 115 -3.30 -14.62 -10.53
C LEU A 115 -4.36 -14.58 -11.62
N THR A 116 -4.25 -15.43 -12.65
CA THR A 116 -5.26 -15.56 -13.71
C THR A 116 -6.59 -16.05 -13.15
N HIS A 117 -6.57 -17.09 -12.31
CA HIS A 117 -7.78 -17.59 -11.65
C HIS A 117 -8.42 -16.53 -10.75
N ARG A 118 -7.63 -15.82 -9.93
CA ARG A 118 -8.13 -14.72 -9.09
C ARG A 118 -8.73 -13.60 -9.93
N SER A 119 -8.05 -13.22 -11.02
CA SER A 119 -8.52 -12.19 -11.95
C SER A 119 -9.86 -12.59 -12.57
N ALA A 120 -9.94 -13.81 -13.12
CA ALA A 120 -11.19 -14.35 -13.68
C ALA A 120 -12.32 -14.39 -12.64
N TYR A 121 -12.03 -14.81 -11.41
CA TYR A 121 -13.01 -14.84 -10.33
C TYR A 121 -13.54 -13.45 -9.96
N ILE A 122 -12.66 -12.45 -9.89
CA ILE A 122 -13.05 -11.05 -9.65
C ILE A 122 -13.92 -10.54 -10.81
N THR A 123 -13.50 -10.77 -12.06
CA THR A 123 -14.25 -10.35 -13.24
C THR A 123 -15.62 -11.00 -13.32
N ILE A 124 -15.73 -12.31 -13.03
CA ILE A 124 -17.00 -13.05 -13.08
C ILE A 124 -17.98 -12.60 -11.98
N ARG A 125 -17.45 -12.17 -10.83
CA ARG A 125 -18.29 -11.69 -9.72
C ARG A 125 -18.84 -10.30 -9.94
N ASP A 126 -18.22 -9.49 -10.80
CA ASP A 126 -18.80 -8.22 -11.24
C ASP A 126 -19.92 -8.45 -12.26
N LYS A 127 -21.05 -8.94 -11.76
CA LYS A 127 -22.25 -9.25 -12.55
C LYS A 127 -22.79 -8.02 -13.28
N LYS A 128 -22.63 -6.82 -12.70
CA LYS A 128 -23.13 -5.58 -13.31
C LYS A 128 -22.30 -5.24 -14.54
N GLN A 129 -20.97 -5.28 -14.41
CA GLN A 129 -20.08 -5.03 -15.54
C GLN A 129 -20.17 -6.13 -16.60
N MET A 130 -20.33 -7.40 -16.21
CA MET A 130 -20.59 -8.49 -17.15
C MET A 130 -21.91 -8.30 -17.90
N PHE A 131 -22.99 -7.96 -17.21
CA PHE A 131 -24.30 -7.75 -17.82
C PHE A 131 -24.28 -6.54 -18.77
N ALA A 132 -23.70 -5.41 -18.34
CA ALA A 132 -23.54 -4.24 -19.20
C ALA A 132 -22.74 -4.57 -20.47
N ARG A 133 -21.65 -5.34 -20.33
CA ARG A 133 -20.86 -5.82 -21.46
C ARG A 133 -21.66 -6.75 -22.38
N LEU A 134 -22.50 -7.63 -21.86
CA LEU A 134 -23.34 -8.47 -22.70
C LEU A 134 -24.42 -7.64 -23.43
N ALA A 135 -25.08 -6.73 -22.71
CA ALA A 135 -26.14 -5.90 -23.24
C ALA A 135 -25.66 -5.01 -24.39
N GLN A 136 -24.50 -4.36 -24.27
CA GLN A 136 -23.95 -3.54 -25.37
C GLN A 136 -23.68 -4.36 -26.64
N HIS A 137 -23.19 -5.60 -26.51
CA HIS A 137 -22.93 -6.46 -27.67
C HIS A 137 -24.24 -6.87 -28.34
N VAL A 138 -25.28 -7.20 -27.57
CA VAL A 138 -26.60 -7.54 -28.11
C VAL A 138 -27.21 -6.34 -28.84
N ILE A 139 -27.16 -5.15 -28.23
CA ILE A 139 -27.72 -3.93 -28.85
C ILE A 139 -27.03 -3.62 -30.17
N VAL A 140 -25.69 -3.63 -30.20
CA VAL A 140 -24.93 -3.35 -31.44
C VAL A 140 -25.15 -4.44 -32.48
N ALA A 141 -25.22 -5.71 -32.08
CA ALA A 141 -25.52 -6.81 -32.99
C ALA A 141 -26.90 -6.65 -33.65
N LEU A 142 -27.91 -6.22 -32.88
CA LEU A 142 -29.25 -5.93 -33.42
C LEU A 142 -29.26 -4.73 -34.37
N ILE A 143 -28.57 -3.64 -34.04
CA ILE A 143 -28.47 -2.45 -34.90
C ILE A 143 -27.80 -2.81 -36.24
N VAL A 144 -26.62 -3.45 -36.18
CA VAL A 144 -25.89 -3.85 -37.39
C VAL A 144 -26.69 -4.90 -38.17
N GLY A 145 -27.29 -5.87 -37.50
CA GLY A 145 -28.13 -6.89 -38.13
C GLY A 145 -29.36 -6.31 -38.84
N ALA A 146 -29.98 -5.27 -38.28
CA ALA A 146 -31.11 -4.58 -38.89
C ALA A 146 -30.69 -3.70 -40.08
N LEU A 147 -29.57 -2.98 -39.96
CA LEU A 147 -29.03 -2.13 -41.03
C LEU A 147 -28.60 -2.94 -42.25
N TYR A 148 -28.04 -4.12 -42.03
CA TYR A 148 -27.55 -5.02 -43.07
C TYR A 148 -28.42 -6.27 -43.20
N PHE A 149 -29.74 -6.13 -43.00
CA PHE A 149 -30.67 -7.24 -43.12
C PHE A 149 -30.83 -7.65 -44.59
N ASP A 150 -30.81 -8.96 -44.86
CA ASP A 150 -31.09 -9.58 -46.16
C ASP A 150 -30.32 -9.00 -47.37
N LEU A 151 -28.99 -8.82 -47.22
CA LEU A 151 -28.16 -8.36 -48.33
C LEU A 151 -28.05 -9.43 -49.44
N ALA A 152 -28.66 -9.12 -50.59
CA ALA A 152 -28.56 -9.91 -51.82
C ALA A 152 -27.10 -10.30 -52.13
N ASN A 153 -26.87 -11.54 -52.56
CA ASN A 153 -25.55 -12.06 -52.87
C ASN A 153 -25.07 -11.63 -54.25
N THR A 154 -24.81 -10.32 -54.40
CA THR A 154 -24.46 -9.70 -55.68
C THR A 154 -23.22 -8.83 -55.53
N GLN A 155 -22.46 -8.62 -56.61
CA GLN A 155 -21.25 -7.79 -56.56
C GLN A 155 -21.51 -6.33 -56.15
N LYS A 156 -22.75 -5.83 -56.36
CA LYS A 156 -23.16 -4.48 -55.95
C LYS A 156 -23.18 -4.28 -54.43
N THR A 157 -23.48 -5.33 -53.65
CA THR A 157 -23.57 -5.29 -52.18
C THR A 157 -22.24 -5.62 -51.48
N ARG A 158 -21.14 -5.75 -52.25
CA ARG A 158 -19.81 -6.08 -51.73
C ARG A 158 -19.30 -5.04 -50.74
N PHE A 159 -19.44 -3.75 -51.07
CA PHE A 159 -19.00 -2.67 -50.19
C PHE A 159 -19.81 -2.61 -48.89
N ASP A 160 -21.11 -2.88 -48.96
CA ASP A 160 -21.98 -2.90 -47.78
C ASP A 160 -21.56 -4.02 -46.82
N ARG A 161 -21.25 -5.23 -47.33
CA ARG A 161 -20.73 -6.33 -46.50
C ARG A 161 -19.37 -6.02 -45.88
N GLN A 162 -18.47 -5.39 -46.65
CA GLN A 162 -17.18 -4.95 -46.14
C GLN A 162 -17.35 -3.91 -45.02
N SER A 163 -18.31 -2.99 -45.17
CA SER A 163 -18.61 -1.99 -44.14
C SER A 163 -19.19 -2.62 -42.87
N ALA A 164 -20.06 -3.63 -42.99
CA ALA A 164 -20.60 -4.36 -41.84
C ALA A 164 -19.50 -5.08 -41.04
N LEU A 165 -18.59 -5.79 -41.72
CA LEU A 165 -17.46 -6.46 -41.08
C LEU A 165 -16.50 -5.46 -40.42
N PHE A 166 -16.22 -4.34 -41.08
CA PHE A 166 -15.38 -3.30 -40.53
C PHE A 166 -15.96 -2.73 -39.22
N ILE A 167 -17.27 -2.42 -39.19
CA ILE A 167 -17.95 -1.90 -38.00
C ILE A 167 -17.92 -2.94 -36.87
N MET A 168 -18.14 -4.23 -37.15
CA MET A 168 -18.07 -5.29 -36.13
C MET A 168 -16.68 -5.39 -35.51
N VAL A 169 -15.63 -5.43 -36.33
CA VAL A 169 -14.24 -5.51 -35.83
C VAL A 169 -13.89 -4.28 -35.02
N LEU A 170 -14.21 -3.08 -35.52
CA LEU A 170 -13.94 -1.82 -34.81
C LEU A 170 -14.63 -1.80 -33.44
N PHE A 171 -15.90 -2.22 -33.37
CA PHE A 171 -16.65 -2.27 -32.12
C PHE A 171 -16.02 -3.25 -31.11
N THR A 172 -15.62 -4.45 -31.55
CA THR A 172 -14.95 -5.41 -30.65
C THR A 172 -13.63 -4.89 -30.09
N LEU A 173 -12.83 -4.19 -30.89
CA LEU A 173 -11.57 -3.60 -30.43
C LEU A 173 -11.83 -2.50 -29.39
N MET A 174 -12.75 -1.59 -29.66
CA MET A 174 -13.08 -0.51 -28.73
C MET A 174 -13.69 -1.04 -27.42
N SER A 175 -14.51 -2.10 -27.50
CA SER A 175 -15.09 -2.74 -26.31
C SER A 175 -14.09 -3.48 -25.43
N THR A 176 -12.89 -3.82 -25.92
CA THR A 176 -11.85 -4.46 -25.10
C THR A 176 -10.98 -3.46 -24.34
N ILE A 177 -10.98 -2.20 -24.75
CA ILE A 177 -10.17 -1.11 -24.18
C ILE A 177 -10.91 -0.39 -23.04
N MET A 178 -12.25 -0.36 -23.09
CA MET A 178 -13.14 0.20 -22.07
C MET A 178 -13.58 -0.84 -21.02
#